data_AF-A0A397VHG2-F1
#
_entry.id   AF-A0A397VHG2-F1
#
_cell.length_a   1.000
_cell.length_b   1.000
_cell.length_c   1.000
_cell.angle_alpha   90.00
_cell.angle_beta   90.00
_cell.angle_gamma   90.00
#
_symmetry.space_group_name_H-M   'P 1'
#
loop_
_entity.id
_entity.type
_entity.pdbx_description
1 polymer ?
#
loop_
_entity_poly.entity_id
_entity_poly.type
_entity_poly.pdbx_seq_one_letter_code
_entity_poly.pdbx_strand_id
1 'polypeptide(L)'
;MKTQNFGPCFVNDCTNTNVRFCVITELAFEKCHKNQMLQKYPYLEIGRQLYHPHYCKIIEADSSQRRKSLKKKKRIFRKKKIESDNCSDVTFALKVQALTRVLYRRQHQESANLELDPVKFENIIESADPQLEGFFKYIMNLVIPRERSAHSINEAKKSVIGLCYMMAGLRNKFVNQHKLEVGLYLMASGATWDAVDTMSKLGYSVCANTVENFRKKVHSQYSLKIEEHFTNHKNQLHVYNIDDYHAIHEIRRPDTTSTSSANHFATCVAKPVLES
;
A
#
# COMPACT_ATOMS: atom_id res chain seq x y z
N MET A 1 -28.65 9.99 -28.11
CA MET A 1 -28.49 11.46 -27.96
C MET A 1 -27.20 11.88 -28.65
N LYS A 2 -27.28 12.78 -29.65
CA LYS A 2 -26.08 13.36 -30.28
C LYS A 2 -25.42 14.30 -29.28
N THR A 3 -24.19 14.03 -28.88
CA THR A 3 -23.39 14.91 -28.01
C THR A 3 -23.10 16.21 -28.77
N GLN A 4 -23.76 17.30 -28.37
CA GLN A 4 -23.50 18.64 -28.91
C GLN A 4 -22.16 19.17 -28.40
N ASN A 5 -21.33 19.65 -29.32
CA ASN A 5 -20.02 20.21 -29.05
C ASN A 5 -20.14 21.73 -28.85
N PHE A 6 -19.73 22.24 -27.69
CA PHE A 6 -19.74 23.68 -27.35
C PHE A 6 -18.33 24.31 -27.36
N GLY A 7 -17.32 23.59 -27.85
CA GLY A 7 -15.93 24.05 -27.90
C GLY A 7 -15.51 24.61 -29.27
N PRO A 8 -14.26 25.09 -29.41
CA PRO A 8 -13.73 25.67 -30.66
C PRO A 8 -13.74 24.70 -31.85
N CYS A 9 -13.86 23.39 -31.61
CA CYS A 9 -14.09 22.39 -32.65
C CYS A 9 -15.50 22.47 -33.27
N PHE A 10 -16.39 23.34 -32.78
CA PHE A 10 -17.68 23.66 -33.40
C PHE A 10 -17.51 24.52 -34.66
N VAL A 11 -16.45 25.33 -34.73
CA VAL A 11 -16.23 26.31 -35.81
C VAL A 11 -15.54 25.68 -37.04
N ASN A 12 -14.83 24.56 -36.86
CA ASN A 12 -14.18 23.83 -37.95
C ASN A 12 -14.89 22.49 -38.16
N ASP A 13 -15.91 22.46 -39.03
CA ASP A 13 -16.71 21.30 -39.44
C ASP A 13 -15.98 19.95 -39.33
N CYS A 14 -16.00 19.36 -38.13
CA CYS A 14 -15.42 18.06 -37.89
C CYS A 14 -16.45 17.00 -38.30
N THR A 15 -16.49 16.69 -39.60
CA THR A 15 -17.39 15.69 -40.22
C THR A 15 -17.08 14.23 -39.85
N ASN A 16 -16.32 13.98 -38.79
CA ASN A 16 -15.98 12.62 -38.36
C ASN A 16 -17.11 12.03 -37.51
N THR A 17 -17.62 10.87 -37.94
CA THR A 17 -18.84 10.24 -37.41
C THR A 17 -18.66 9.47 -36.10
N ASN A 18 -17.46 9.47 -35.51
CA ASN A 18 -17.15 8.65 -34.32
C ASN A 18 -16.22 9.37 -33.33
N VAL A 19 -16.64 10.56 -32.90
CA VAL A 19 -15.76 11.53 -32.25
C VAL A 19 -16.05 11.62 -30.75
N ARG A 20 -15.11 11.15 -29.92
CA ARG A 20 -15.10 11.42 -28.47
C ARG A 20 -14.59 12.84 -28.22
N PHE A 21 -15.29 13.61 -27.40
CA PHE A 21 -14.89 14.96 -27.00
C PHE A 21 -14.27 14.94 -25.60
N CYS A 22 -13.24 15.75 -25.38
CA CYS A 22 -12.56 15.89 -24.10
C CYS A 22 -12.71 17.32 -23.59
N VAL A 23 -13.17 17.48 -22.34
CA VAL A 23 -13.24 18.77 -21.65
C VAL A 23 -11.84 19.15 -21.19
N ILE A 24 -11.48 20.41 -21.38
CA ILE A 24 -10.25 21.00 -20.84
C ILE A 24 -10.48 21.25 -19.34
N THR A 25 -9.87 20.42 -18.51
CA THR A 25 -9.84 20.61 -17.05
C THR A 25 -8.75 21.61 -16.65
N GLU A 26 -8.79 22.12 -15.42
CA GLU A 26 -7.73 22.97 -14.85
C GLU A 26 -6.34 22.33 -15.01
N LEU A 27 -6.23 21.03 -14.69
CA LEU A 27 -4.99 20.27 -14.85
C LEU A 27 -4.49 20.22 -16.31
N ALA A 28 -5.40 20.11 -17.28
CA ALA A 28 -5.06 20.11 -18.70
C ALA A 28 -4.60 21.50 -19.16
N PHE A 29 -5.23 22.55 -18.63
CA PHE A 29 -4.89 23.95 -18.92
C PHE A 29 -3.50 24.32 -18.35
N GLU A 30 -3.21 23.92 -17.12
CA GLU A 30 -1.87 24.08 -16.52
C GLU A 30 -0.76 23.39 -17.34
N LYS A 31 -1.05 22.20 -17.90
CA LYS A 31 -0.11 21.51 -18.79
C LYS A 31 0.15 22.29 -20.07
N CYS A 32 -0.88 22.90 -20.66
CA CYS A 32 -0.71 23.79 -21.81
C CYS A 32 0.12 25.03 -21.49
N HIS A 33 -0.07 25.61 -20.30
CA HIS A 33 0.71 26.75 -19.82
C HIS A 33 2.20 26.38 -19.68
N LYS A 34 2.50 25.25 -19.02
CA LYS A 34 3.88 24.75 -18.83
C LYS A 34 4.60 24.46 -20.15
N ASN A 35 3.88 24.01 -21.16
CA ASN A 35 4.44 23.67 -22.48
C ASN A 35 4.38 24.85 -23.49
N GLN A 36 4.05 26.07 -23.05
CA GLN A 36 3.90 27.28 -23.90
C GLN A 36 2.91 27.11 -25.07
N MET A 37 1.99 26.15 -25.00
CA MET A 37 1.04 25.84 -26.07
C MET A 37 -0.08 26.88 -26.19
N LEU A 38 -0.29 27.69 -25.14
CA LEU A 38 -1.27 28.77 -25.12
C LEU A 38 -0.93 29.91 -26.10
N GLN A 39 0.34 30.13 -26.42
CA GLN A 39 0.75 31.11 -27.44
C GLN A 39 0.33 30.67 -28.85
N LYS A 40 0.34 29.35 -29.11
CA LYS A 40 0.00 28.76 -30.40
C LYS A 40 -1.50 28.50 -30.57
N TYR A 41 -2.21 28.32 -29.46
CA TYR A 41 -3.64 28.01 -29.42
C TYR A 41 -4.34 28.90 -28.37
N PRO A 42 -4.54 30.20 -28.68
CA PRO A 42 -5.07 31.17 -27.71
C PRO A 42 -6.55 30.95 -27.35
N TYR A 43 -7.26 30.14 -28.14
CA TYR A 43 -8.68 29.82 -27.95
C TYR A 43 -8.94 28.74 -26.89
N LEU A 44 -7.90 28.21 -26.25
CA LEU A 44 -8.03 27.20 -25.21
C LEU A 44 -8.51 27.87 -23.92
N GLU A 45 -9.60 27.36 -23.36
CA GLU A 45 -10.19 27.86 -22.10
C GLU A 45 -10.67 26.67 -21.28
N ILE A 46 -10.62 26.82 -19.95
CA ILE A 46 -11.13 25.82 -19.01
C ILE A 46 -12.64 25.63 -19.24
N GLY A 47 -13.09 24.37 -19.26
CA GLY A 47 -14.48 24.01 -19.52
C GLY A 47 -14.86 23.86 -20.99
N ARG A 48 -14.03 24.32 -21.95
CA ARG A 48 -14.27 24.08 -23.38
C ARG A 48 -13.90 22.64 -23.78
N GLN A 49 -14.50 22.17 -24.87
CA GLN A 49 -14.29 20.82 -25.38
C GLN A 49 -13.44 20.80 -26.66
N LEU A 50 -12.57 19.80 -26.77
CA LEU A 50 -11.80 19.51 -27.98
C LEU A 50 -12.08 18.10 -28.47
N TYR A 51 -12.00 17.91 -29.78
CA TYR A 51 -11.97 16.56 -30.36
C TYR A 51 -10.75 15.78 -29.84
N HIS A 52 -10.94 14.53 -29.42
CA HIS A 52 -9.92 13.71 -28.75
C HIS A 52 -8.54 13.66 -29.45
N PRO A 53 -8.39 13.40 -30.76
CA PRO A 53 -7.09 13.49 -31.44
C PRO A 53 -6.47 14.88 -31.45
N HIS A 54 -7.28 15.94 -31.48
CA HIS A 54 -6.79 17.32 -31.37
C HIS A 54 -6.35 17.63 -29.93
N TYR A 55 -7.14 17.18 -28.96
CA TYR A 55 -6.80 17.20 -27.53
C TYR A 55 -5.45 16.50 -27.28
N CYS A 56 -5.27 15.27 -27.78
CA CYS A 56 -4.02 14.53 -27.63
C CYS A 56 -2.83 15.20 -28.34
N LYS A 57 -3.06 15.87 -29.48
CA LYS A 57 -2.00 16.61 -30.19
C LYS A 57 -1.54 17.88 -29.45
N ILE A 58 -2.42 18.52 -28.68
CA ILE A 58 -2.13 19.79 -28.00
C ILE A 58 -1.66 19.53 -26.56
N ILE A 59 -2.43 18.73 -25.81
CA ILE A 59 -2.25 18.54 -24.37
C ILE A 59 -1.35 17.32 -24.09
N GLU A 60 -1.44 16.27 -24.90
CA GLU A 60 -0.67 15.04 -24.73
C GLU A 60 0.48 14.88 -25.76
N ALA A 61 0.85 15.96 -26.46
CA ALA A 61 1.84 15.98 -27.54
C ALA A 61 3.16 15.32 -27.13
N ASP A 62 3.62 15.63 -25.91
CA ASP A 62 4.88 15.17 -25.31
C ASP A 62 4.90 13.63 -25.15
N SER A 63 3.76 13.03 -24.79
CA SER A 63 3.62 11.57 -24.69
C SER A 63 3.75 10.87 -26.05
N SER A 64 3.23 11.50 -27.12
CA SER A 64 3.23 10.96 -28.48
C SER A 64 4.60 11.08 -29.16
N GLN A 65 5.30 12.19 -28.94
CA GLN A 65 6.68 12.41 -29.39
C GLN A 65 7.65 11.47 -28.66
N ARG A 66 7.44 11.24 -27.35
CA ARG A 66 8.17 10.24 -26.57
C ARG A 66 7.96 8.82 -27.07
N ARG A 67 6.74 8.41 -27.44
CA ARG A 67 6.49 7.09 -28.06
C ARG A 67 7.30 6.90 -29.35
N LYS A 68 7.44 7.94 -30.18
CA LYS A 68 8.26 7.89 -31.40
C LYS A 68 9.76 7.82 -31.08
N SER A 69 10.26 8.57 -30.09
CA SER A 69 11.66 8.52 -29.67
C SER A 69 12.05 7.20 -28.99
N LEU A 70 11.17 6.61 -28.18
CA LEU A 70 11.34 5.26 -27.61
C LEU A 70 11.34 4.16 -28.69
N LYS A 71 10.47 4.25 -29.71
CA LYS A 71 10.50 3.32 -30.86
C LYS A 71 11.81 3.42 -31.65
N LYS A 72 12.35 4.63 -31.82
CA LYS A 72 13.66 4.85 -32.47
C LYS A 72 14.83 4.32 -31.62
N LYS A 73 14.82 4.54 -30.30
CA LYS A 73 15.80 3.97 -29.35
C LYS A 73 15.74 2.44 -29.28
N LYS A 74 14.55 1.82 -29.32
CA LYS A 74 14.40 0.35 -29.38
C LYS A 74 15.01 -0.27 -30.65
N ARG A 75 14.94 0.42 -31.81
CA ARG A 75 15.60 -0.03 -33.05
C ARG A 75 17.13 0.06 -32.97
N ILE A 76 17.66 1.06 -32.29
CA ILE A 76 19.10 1.22 -32.04
C ILE A 76 19.60 0.14 -31.04
N PHE A 77 18.84 -0.13 -29.98
CA PHE A 77 19.16 -1.17 -28.99
C PHE A 77 19.14 -2.59 -29.57
N ARG A 78 18.21 -2.90 -30.50
CA ARG A 78 18.17 -4.20 -31.19
C ARG A 78 19.37 -4.44 -32.11
N LYS A 79 19.99 -3.38 -32.65
CA LYS A 79 21.22 -3.50 -33.46
C LYS A 79 22.50 -3.60 -32.62
N LYS A 80 22.45 -3.24 -31.33
CA LYS A 80 23.59 -3.32 -30.40
C LYS A 80 23.58 -4.56 -29.50
N LYS A 81 22.65 -5.50 -29.74
CA LYS A 81 22.46 -6.71 -28.94
C LYS A 81 23.00 -7.95 -29.65
N ILE A 82 24.25 -7.88 -30.05
CA ILE A 82 25.12 -9.04 -30.25
C ILE A 82 26.43 -8.56 -29.61
N GLU A 83 26.86 -9.24 -28.53
CA GLU A 83 27.99 -8.91 -27.64
C GLU A 83 27.69 -7.99 -26.42
N SER A 84 27.32 -8.62 -25.30
CA SER A 84 27.42 -8.22 -23.86
C SER A 84 26.33 -8.99 -23.09
N ASP A 85 26.50 -9.56 -21.89
CA ASP A 85 27.60 -9.68 -20.95
C ASP A 85 27.15 -10.76 -19.94
N ASN A 86 27.74 -11.95 -19.94
CA ASN A 86 27.45 -12.99 -18.92
C ASN A 86 27.86 -12.57 -17.49
N CYS A 87 28.55 -11.43 -17.32
CA CYS A 87 29.13 -10.98 -16.05
C CYS A 87 28.12 -10.22 -15.15
N SER A 88 27.17 -9.49 -15.75
CA SER A 88 26.23 -8.65 -14.98
C SER A 88 25.13 -9.45 -14.28
N ASP A 89 24.65 -10.53 -14.89
CA ASP A 89 23.61 -11.39 -14.33
C ASP A 89 24.12 -12.23 -13.15
N VAL A 90 25.37 -12.71 -13.22
CA VAL A 90 26.03 -13.42 -12.10
C VAL A 90 26.14 -12.50 -10.88
N THR A 91 26.43 -11.22 -11.10
CA THR A 91 26.57 -10.22 -10.02
C THR A 91 25.25 -9.97 -9.29
N PHE A 92 24.13 -9.87 -10.01
CA PHE A 92 22.82 -9.67 -9.39
C PHE A 92 22.40 -10.89 -8.55
N ALA A 93 22.56 -12.10 -9.08
CA ALA A 93 22.21 -13.33 -8.37
C ALA A 93 23.00 -13.48 -7.05
N LEU A 94 24.29 -13.13 -7.05
CA LEU A 94 25.12 -13.12 -5.85
C LEU A 94 24.65 -12.09 -4.81
N LYS A 95 24.25 -10.90 -5.24
CA LYS A 95 23.69 -9.89 -4.32
C LYS A 95 22.34 -10.32 -3.73
N VAL A 96 21.45 -10.94 -4.52
CA VAL A 96 20.21 -11.53 -3.98
C VAL A 96 20.52 -12.66 -2.98
N GLN A 97 21.57 -13.44 -3.22
CA GLN A 97 22.04 -14.46 -2.29
C GLN A 97 22.51 -13.86 -0.96
N ALA A 98 23.36 -12.84 -1.01
CA ALA A 98 23.84 -12.13 0.16
C ALA A 98 22.67 -11.52 0.95
N LEU A 99 21.72 -10.86 0.26
CA LEU A 99 20.52 -10.30 0.86
C LEU A 99 19.71 -11.36 1.60
N THR A 100 19.48 -12.51 0.96
CA THR A 100 18.73 -13.62 1.56
C THR A 100 19.39 -14.13 2.85
N ARG A 101 20.72 -14.23 2.87
CA ARG A 101 21.48 -14.66 4.04
C ARG A 101 21.39 -13.63 5.18
N VAL A 102 21.52 -12.34 4.88
CA VAL A 102 21.38 -11.26 5.87
C VAL A 102 19.99 -11.28 6.51
N LEU A 103 18.94 -11.33 5.69
CA LEU A 103 17.55 -11.32 6.19
C LEU A 103 17.22 -12.59 6.99
N TYR A 104 17.73 -13.76 6.58
CA TYR A 104 17.57 -15.00 7.34
C TYR A 104 18.19 -14.90 8.74
N ARG A 105 19.41 -14.38 8.86
CA ARG A 105 20.09 -14.20 10.15
C ARG A 105 19.32 -13.23 11.05
N ARG A 106 18.88 -12.09 10.52
CA ARG A 106 18.07 -11.13 11.30
C ARG A 106 16.79 -11.75 11.85
N GLN A 107 16.07 -12.50 11.03
CA GLN A 107 14.79 -13.08 11.43
C GLN A 107 14.96 -14.18 12.49
N HIS A 108 15.97 -15.05 12.35
CA HIS A 108 16.09 -16.26 13.17
C HIS A 108 17.16 -16.23 14.25
N GLN A 109 18.23 -15.47 14.07
CA GLN A 109 19.31 -15.36 15.07
C GLN A 109 19.09 -14.15 15.98
N GLU A 110 18.68 -13.02 15.39
CA GLU A 110 18.47 -11.77 16.15
C GLU A 110 17.02 -11.59 16.62
N SER A 111 16.09 -12.45 16.17
CA SER A 111 14.64 -12.31 16.41
C SER A 111 14.11 -10.92 16.09
N ALA A 112 14.69 -10.26 15.09
CA ALA A 112 14.35 -8.90 14.72
C ALA A 112 13.04 -8.84 13.94
N ASN A 113 12.27 -7.78 14.15
CA ASN A 113 11.08 -7.48 13.34
C ASN A 113 11.46 -7.02 11.93
N LEU A 114 10.48 -7.02 11.01
CA LEU A 114 10.66 -6.42 9.69
C LEU A 114 11.00 -4.94 9.81
N GLU A 115 11.94 -4.49 8.99
CA GLU A 115 12.25 -3.08 8.84
C GLU A 115 11.67 -2.60 7.51
N LEU A 116 10.76 -1.63 7.58
CA LEU A 116 10.03 -1.07 6.43
C LEU A 116 10.44 0.38 6.14
N ASP A 117 11.28 0.98 6.99
CA ASP A 117 11.88 2.27 6.68
C ASP A 117 13.04 2.10 5.66
N PRO A 118 13.00 2.79 4.51
CA PRO A 118 14.01 2.60 3.46
C PRO A 118 15.43 2.92 3.89
N VAL A 119 15.63 3.95 4.71
CA VAL A 119 16.96 4.40 5.12
C VAL A 119 17.55 3.43 6.12
N LYS A 120 16.76 3.01 7.11
CA LYS A 120 17.17 1.98 8.08
C LYS A 120 17.43 0.65 7.39
N PHE A 121 16.55 0.25 6.46
CA PHE A 121 16.71 -1.01 5.73
C PHE A 121 18.01 -1.03 4.93
N GLU A 122 18.32 0.03 4.18
CA GLU A 122 19.57 0.18 3.44
C GLU A 122 20.79 0.06 4.37
N ASN A 123 20.81 0.83 5.46
CA ASN A 123 21.89 0.78 6.44
C ASN A 123 22.07 -0.62 7.05
N ILE A 124 20.97 -1.32 7.36
CA ILE A 124 21.01 -2.66 7.95
C ILE A 124 21.64 -3.66 6.98
N ILE A 125 21.23 -3.66 5.71
CA ILE A 125 21.73 -4.66 4.77
C ILE A 125 23.18 -4.38 4.36
N GLU A 126 23.56 -3.12 4.19
CA GLU A 126 24.91 -2.73 3.77
C GLU A 126 25.92 -2.92 4.91
N SER A 127 25.53 -2.62 6.15
CA SER A 127 26.38 -2.86 7.32
C SER A 127 26.58 -4.35 7.60
N ALA A 128 25.62 -5.20 7.22
CA ALA A 128 25.69 -6.64 7.47
C ALA A 128 26.51 -7.42 6.42
N ASP A 129 26.58 -6.92 5.18
CA ASP A 129 27.37 -7.55 4.11
C ASP A 129 27.83 -6.49 3.08
N PRO A 130 29.14 -6.20 2.97
CA PRO A 130 29.67 -5.21 2.03
C PRO A 130 29.31 -5.48 0.56
N GLN A 131 28.99 -6.73 0.19
CA GLN A 131 28.54 -7.02 -1.18
C GLN A 131 27.21 -6.35 -1.54
N LEU A 132 26.42 -6.00 -0.52
CA LEU A 132 25.14 -5.32 -0.66
C LEU A 132 25.26 -3.81 -0.78
N GLU A 133 26.46 -3.24 -0.66
CA GLU A 133 26.68 -1.81 -0.85
C GLU A 133 26.15 -1.34 -2.22
N GLY A 134 25.32 -0.30 -2.19
CA GLY A 134 24.63 0.28 -3.33
C GLY A 134 23.58 -0.63 -3.98
N PHE A 135 23.33 -1.83 -3.46
CA PHE A 135 22.38 -2.78 -4.06
C PHE A 135 20.94 -2.30 -3.94
N PHE A 136 20.55 -1.79 -2.77
CA PHE A 136 19.20 -1.28 -2.56
C PHE A 136 18.94 -0.07 -3.47
N LYS A 137 19.89 0.87 -3.52
CA LYS A 137 19.87 2.00 -4.46
C LYS A 137 19.79 1.57 -5.92
N TYR A 138 20.49 0.50 -6.29
CA TYR A 138 20.40 -0.09 -7.62
C TYR A 138 18.98 -0.59 -7.93
N ILE A 139 18.35 -1.37 -7.03
CA ILE A 139 16.98 -1.86 -7.21
C ILE A 139 15.99 -0.68 -7.26
N MET A 140 16.14 0.31 -6.38
CA MET A 140 15.30 1.51 -6.41
C MET A 140 15.33 2.20 -7.77
N ASN A 141 16.52 2.40 -8.33
CA ASN A 141 16.69 3.03 -9.65
C ASN A 141 16.18 2.16 -10.81
N LEU A 142 16.16 0.84 -10.63
CA LEU A 142 15.65 -0.11 -11.61
C LEU A 142 14.12 -0.12 -11.66
N VAL A 143 13.47 -0.10 -10.49
CA VAL A 143 12.01 -0.26 -10.34
C VAL A 143 11.28 1.08 -10.44
N ILE A 144 11.84 2.15 -9.88
CA ILE A 144 11.17 3.45 -9.78
C ILE A 144 11.49 4.31 -11.02
N PRO A 145 10.49 4.67 -11.84
CA PRO A 145 10.70 5.60 -12.95
C PRO A 145 11.12 6.98 -12.45
N ARG A 146 12.05 7.62 -13.18
CA ARG A 146 12.62 8.94 -12.84
C ARG A 146 11.61 10.10 -12.86
N GLU A 147 10.40 9.87 -13.34
CA GLU A 147 9.39 10.90 -13.64
C GLU A 147 8.28 10.98 -12.57
N ARG A 148 8.45 10.32 -11.42
CA ARG A 148 7.44 10.31 -10.35
C ARG A 148 7.47 11.57 -9.49
N SER A 149 6.31 11.98 -9.00
CA SER A 149 6.18 13.00 -7.95
C SER A 149 6.87 12.57 -6.65
N ALA A 150 7.36 13.51 -5.84
CA ALA A 150 8.04 13.24 -4.57
C ALA A 150 7.25 12.30 -3.62
N HIS A 151 5.95 12.51 -3.46
CA HIS A 151 5.09 11.66 -2.62
C HIS A 151 5.06 10.19 -3.11
N SER A 152 4.86 9.99 -4.42
CA SER A 152 4.88 8.66 -5.05
C SER A 152 6.26 7.97 -4.99
N ILE A 153 7.35 8.72 -4.84
CA ILE A 153 8.69 8.15 -4.66
C ILE A 153 8.81 7.48 -3.29
N ASN A 154 8.30 8.10 -2.21
CA ASN A 154 8.44 7.54 -0.87
C ASN A 154 7.69 6.21 -0.70
N GLU A 155 6.45 6.13 -1.19
CA GLU A 155 5.68 4.87 -1.19
C GLU A 155 6.29 3.81 -2.11
N ALA A 156 6.93 4.24 -3.21
CA ALA A 156 7.66 3.33 -4.08
C ALA A 156 8.91 2.74 -3.39
N LYS A 157 9.60 3.51 -2.53
CA LYS A 157 10.73 2.99 -1.75
C LYS A 157 10.29 1.86 -0.81
N LYS A 158 9.17 2.03 -0.09
CA LYS A 158 8.58 0.97 0.74
C LYS A 158 8.22 -0.27 -0.08
N SER A 159 7.68 -0.07 -1.28
CA SER A 159 7.38 -1.17 -2.21
C SER A 159 8.63 -1.94 -2.64
N VAL A 160 9.76 -1.25 -2.83
CA VAL A 160 11.05 -1.87 -3.16
C VAL A 160 11.58 -2.71 -1.99
N ILE A 161 11.38 -2.29 -0.75
CA ILE A 161 11.70 -3.11 0.43
C ILE A 161 10.87 -4.40 0.43
N GLY A 162 9.56 -4.30 0.19
CA GLY A 162 8.68 -5.46 0.03
C GLY A 162 9.22 -6.40 -1.07
N LEU A 163 9.68 -5.85 -2.19
CA LEU A 163 10.32 -6.64 -3.25
C LEU A 163 11.58 -7.36 -2.79
N CYS A 164 12.45 -6.71 -2.01
CA CYS A 164 13.63 -7.33 -1.42
C CYS A 164 13.26 -8.52 -0.52
N TYR A 165 12.28 -8.35 0.36
CA TYR A 165 11.79 -9.45 1.21
C TYR A 165 11.15 -10.57 0.40
N MET A 166 10.39 -10.25 -0.65
CA MET A 166 9.81 -11.25 -1.55
C MET A 166 10.89 -12.06 -2.27
N MET A 167 11.91 -11.42 -2.83
CA MET A 167 13.03 -12.11 -3.49
C MET A 167 13.75 -13.05 -2.51
N ALA A 168 14.03 -12.59 -1.30
CA ALA A 168 14.66 -13.40 -0.26
C ALA A 168 13.77 -14.57 0.18
N GLY A 169 12.47 -14.33 0.39
CA GLY A 169 11.51 -15.35 0.82
C GLY A 169 11.12 -16.35 -0.26
N LEU A 170 11.30 -16.02 -1.54
CA LEU A 170 11.20 -16.99 -2.65
C LEU A 170 12.45 -17.87 -2.71
N ARG A 171 13.63 -17.31 -2.43
CA ARG A 171 14.90 -18.06 -2.43
C ARG A 171 15.06 -18.94 -1.20
N ASN A 172 14.53 -18.52 -0.06
CA ASN A 172 14.60 -19.25 1.20
C ASN A 172 13.23 -19.24 1.90
N LYS A 173 12.60 -20.41 2.00
CA LYS A 173 11.29 -20.60 2.64
C LYS A 173 11.24 -20.16 4.11
N PHE A 174 12.40 -20.07 4.77
CA PHE A 174 12.49 -19.66 6.17
C PHE A 174 12.53 -18.13 6.33
N VAL A 175 12.76 -17.36 5.26
CA VAL A 175 12.63 -15.89 5.26
C VAL A 175 11.18 -15.53 4.91
N ASN A 176 10.26 -15.88 5.80
CA ASN A 176 8.82 -15.84 5.54
C ASN A 176 8.07 -14.79 6.36
N GLN A 177 8.72 -14.00 7.21
CA GLN A 177 8.03 -13.04 8.08
C GLN A 177 7.22 -12.03 7.29
N HIS A 178 7.77 -11.49 6.20
CA HIS A 178 7.01 -10.60 5.32
C HIS A 178 5.80 -11.28 4.67
N LYS A 179 5.96 -12.52 4.20
CA LYS A 179 4.85 -13.32 3.64
C LYS A 179 3.76 -13.60 4.69
N LEU A 180 4.16 -13.77 5.95
CA LEU A 180 3.26 -13.98 7.07
C LEU A 180 2.47 -12.71 7.38
N GLU A 181 3.12 -11.55 7.42
CA GLU A 181 2.43 -10.25 7.61
C GLU A 181 1.43 -9.96 6.49
N VAL A 182 1.80 -10.23 5.24
CA VAL A 182 0.86 -10.13 4.09
C VAL A 182 -0.33 -11.07 4.29
N GLY A 183 -0.11 -12.32 4.70
CA GLY A 183 -1.18 -13.28 4.99
C GLY A 183 -2.10 -12.84 6.14
N LEU A 184 -1.52 -12.32 7.23
CA LEU A 184 -2.26 -11.76 8.36
C LEU A 184 -3.12 -10.57 7.93
N TYR A 185 -2.55 -9.65 7.15
CA TYR A 185 -3.27 -8.49 6.63
C TYR A 185 -4.44 -8.89 5.73
N LEU A 186 -4.24 -9.84 4.82
CA LEU A 186 -5.30 -10.34 3.94
C LEU A 186 -6.46 -10.93 4.75
N MET A 187 -6.16 -11.80 5.72
CA MET A 187 -7.19 -12.38 6.60
C MET A 187 -7.92 -11.31 7.43
N ALA A 188 -7.18 -10.34 7.99
CA ALA A 188 -7.77 -9.24 8.73
C ALA A 188 -8.66 -8.33 7.86
N SER A 189 -8.34 -8.24 6.57
CA SER A 189 -9.12 -7.49 5.57
C SER A 189 -10.34 -8.26 5.04
N GLY A 190 -10.64 -9.44 5.59
CA GLY A 190 -11.77 -10.27 5.18
C GLY A 190 -11.55 -11.10 3.91
N ALA A 191 -10.30 -11.31 3.50
CA ALA A 191 -10.00 -12.22 2.38
C ALA A 191 -10.45 -13.65 2.72
N THR A 192 -10.99 -14.36 1.73
CA THR A 192 -11.35 -15.78 1.89
C THR A 192 -10.10 -16.65 2.00
N TRP A 193 -10.26 -17.83 2.59
CA TRP A 193 -9.19 -18.83 2.67
C TRP A 193 -8.59 -19.15 1.29
N ASP A 194 -9.43 -19.33 0.27
CA ASP A 194 -8.99 -19.60 -1.10
C ASP A 194 -8.18 -18.45 -1.70
N ALA A 195 -8.56 -17.19 -1.40
CA ALA A 195 -7.81 -16.02 -1.87
C ALA A 195 -6.41 -15.97 -1.24
N VAL A 196 -6.31 -16.24 0.06
CA VAL A 196 -5.02 -16.28 0.78
C VAL A 196 -4.15 -17.43 0.28
N ASP A 197 -4.74 -18.61 0.07
CA ASP A 197 -4.01 -19.76 -0.48
C ASP A 197 -3.58 -19.53 -1.94
N THR A 198 -4.38 -18.81 -2.73
CA THR A 198 -3.99 -18.39 -4.08
C THR A 198 -2.79 -17.45 -4.03
N MET A 199 -2.81 -16.44 -3.17
CA MET A 199 -1.67 -15.54 -2.95
C MET A 199 -0.43 -16.28 -2.46
N SER A 200 -0.61 -17.34 -1.67
CA SER A 200 0.48 -18.18 -1.22
C SER A 200 1.09 -19.02 -2.34
N LYS A 201 0.26 -19.62 -3.20
CA LYS A 201 0.69 -20.35 -4.39
C LYS A 201 1.46 -19.46 -5.38
N LEU A 202 1.08 -18.18 -5.47
CA LEU A 202 1.84 -17.17 -6.24
C LEU A 202 3.16 -16.77 -5.57
N GLY A 203 3.41 -17.19 -4.33
CA GLY A 203 4.63 -16.92 -3.60
C GLY A 203 4.67 -15.57 -2.87
N TYR A 204 3.53 -14.88 -2.79
CA TYR A 204 3.41 -13.55 -2.18
C TYR A 204 3.05 -13.60 -0.69
N SER A 205 2.33 -14.62 -0.24
CA SER A 205 1.95 -14.80 1.17
C SER A 205 2.24 -16.22 1.67
N VAL A 206 1.99 -16.45 2.96
CA VAL A 206 1.84 -17.80 3.51
C VAL A 206 0.42 -18.32 3.30
N CYS A 207 0.23 -19.64 3.39
CA CYS A 207 -1.09 -20.25 3.26
C CYS A 207 -1.98 -19.91 4.47
N ALA A 208 -3.29 -19.97 4.29
CA ALA A 208 -4.27 -19.63 5.32
C ALA A 208 -4.05 -20.43 6.61
N ASN A 209 -3.73 -21.73 6.48
CA ASN A 209 -3.38 -22.59 7.61
C ASN A 209 -2.19 -22.06 8.43
N THR A 210 -1.15 -21.52 7.77
CA THR A 210 0.01 -20.97 8.46
C THR A 210 -0.34 -19.69 9.22
N VAL A 211 -1.16 -18.83 8.62
CA VAL A 211 -1.67 -17.62 9.28
C VAL A 211 -2.49 -18.00 10.51
N GLU A 212 -3.40 -18.95 10.37
CA GLU A 212 -4.30 -19.37 11.46
C GLU A 212 -3.53 -20.04 12.61
N ASN A 213 -2.55 -20.89 12.30
CA ASN A 213 -1.66 -21.46 13.33
C ASN A 213 -0.86 -20.38 14.08
N PHE A 214 -0.39 -19.35 13.36
CA PHE A 214 0.28 -18.21 13.99
C PHE A 214 -0.67 -17.44 14.92
N ARG A 215 -1.91 -17.17 14.48
CA ARG A 215 -2.93 -16.50 15.32
C ARG A 215 -3.22 -17.29 16.59
N LYS A 216 -3.39 -18.61 16.48
CA LYS A 216 -3.59 -19.49 17.64
C LYS A 216 -2.42 -19.43 18.61
N LYS A 217 -1.19 -19.41 18.10
CA LYS A 217 0.03 -19.26 18.91
C LYS A 217 0.09 -17.92 19.63
N VAL A 218 -0.25 -16.83 18.93
CA VAL A 218 -0.30 -15.50 19.54
C VAL A 218 -1.39 -15.42 20.61
N HIS A 219 -2.58 -15.98 20.34
CA HIS A 219 -3.68 -16.02 21.30
C HIS A 219 -3.29 -16.79 22.56
N SER A 220 -2.73 -18.00 22.43
CA SER A 220 -2.32 -18.78 23.59
C SER A 220 -1.23 -18.10 24.42
N GLN A 221 -0.23 -17.49 23.77
CA GLN A 221 0.81 -16.71 24.45
C GLN A 221 0.23 -15.48 25.14
N TYR A 222 -0.74 -14.81 24.53
CA TYR A 222 -1.39 -13.64 25.11
C TYR A 222 -2.23 -14.01 26.34
N SER A 223 -3.00 -15.11 26.28
CA SER A 223 -3.73 -15.62 27.43
C SER A 223 -2.80 -15.90 28.62
N LEU A 224 -1.66 -16.54 28.38
CA LEU A 224 -0.65 -16.79 29.44
C LEU A 224 -0.09 -15.49 30.02
N LYS A 225 0.23 -14.50 29.17
CA LYS A 225 0.72 -13.19 29.63
C LYS A 225 -0.32 -12.44 30.46
N ILE A 226 -1.59 -12.51 30.09
CA ILE A 226 -2.70 -11.93 30.85
C ILE A 226 -2.81 -12.61 32.22
N GLU A 227 -2.78 -13.94 32.24
CA GLU A 227 -2.89 -14.71 33.47
C GLU A 227 -1.72 -14.42 34.43
N GLU A 228 -0.50 -14.37 33.90
CA GLU A 228 0.70 -13.96 34.64
C GLU A 228 0.56 -12.53 35.17
N HIS A 229 0.11 -11.60 34.34
CA HIS A 229 -0.10 -10.21 34.74
C HIS A 229 -1.10 -10.09 35.89
N PHE A 230 -2.27 -10.73 35.79
CA PHE A 230 -3.27 -10.70 36.85
C PHE A 230 -2.79 -11.42 38.12
N THR A 231 -2.07 -12.53 37.98
CA THR A 231 -1.51 -13.26 39.13
C THR A 231 -0.52 -12.39 39.91
N ASN A 232 0.37 -11.68 39.20
CA ASN A 232 1.38 -10.81 39.82
C ASN A 232 0.79 -9.53 40.44
N HIS A 233 -0.41 -9.11 39.99
CA HIS A 233 -1.06 -7.88 40.44
C HIS A 233 -2.42 -8.15 41.09
N LYS A 234 -2.65 -9.34 41.66
CA LYS A 234 -3.94 -9.73 42.27
C LYS A 234 -4.46 -8.70 43.26
N ASN A 235 -3.59 -8.18 44.12
CA ASN A 235 -3.94 -7.21 45.16
C ASN A 235 -4.30 -5.82 44.59
N GLN A 236 -4.09 -5.59 43.29
CA GLN A 236 -4.44 -4.37 42.57
C GLN A 236 -5.63 -4.58 41.62
N LEU A 237 -6.12 -5.82 41.48
CA LEU A 237 -7.23 -6.15 40.59
C LEU A 237 -8.56 -5.73 41.19
N HIS A 238 -9.23 -4.82 40.49
CA HIS A 238 -10.59 -4.37 40.80
C HIS A 238 -11.50 -4.81 39.66
N VAL A 239 -12.53 -5.59 39.99
CA VAL A 239 -13.56 -5.97 39.01
C VAL A 239 -14.70 -4.97 39.15
N TYR A 240 -14.98 -4.25 38.07
CA TYR A 240 -16.11 -3.34 37.97
C TYR A 240 -17.18 -4.00 37.11
N ASN A 241 -18.32 -4.31 37.71
CA ASN A 241 -19.51 -4.65 36.96
C ASN A 241 -20.34 -3.39 36.78
N ILE A 242 -20.58 -3.00 35.54
CA ILE A 242 -21.41 -1.85 35.18
C ILE A 242 -22.62 -2.42 34.47
N ASP A 243 -23.77 -2.28 35.11
CA ASP A 243 -25.04 -2.68 34.54
C ASP A 243 -25.84 -1.43 34.20
N ASP A 244 -26.24 -1.31 32.94
CA ASP A 244 -26.94 -0.14 32.41
C ASP A 244 -28.41 -0.48 32.13
N TYR A 245 -29.28 -0.01 33.01
CA TYR A 245 -30.71 -0.19 32.90
C TYR A 245 -31.34 0.94 32.11
N HIS A 246 -31.86 0.57 30.93
CA HIS A 246 -32.74 1.42 30.12
C HIS A 246 -34.21 1.14 30.42
N ALA A 247 -35.05 2.17 30.34
CA ALA A 247 -36.51 2.05 30.40
C ALA A 247 -37.04 1.35 31.66
N ILE A 248 -36.60 1.80 32.84
CA ILE A 248 -37.13 1.31 34.11
C ILE A 248 -38.60 1.72 34.23
N HIS A 249 -39.49 0.76 34.03
CA HIS A 249 -40.93 0.92 34.23
C HIS A 249 -41.26 0.70 35.71
N GLU A 250 -41.14 1.73 36.54
CA GLU A 250 -41.76 1.69 37.88
C GLU A 250 -43.26 1.95 37.76
N ILE A 251 -44.09 1.04 38.29
CA ILE A 251 -45.51 1.34 38.57
C ILE A 251 -45.54 2.21 39.83
N ARG A 252 -45.56 3.54 39.67
CA ARG A 252 -45.85 4.47 40.78
C ARG A 252 -47.31 4.89 40.77
N ARG A 253 -47.97 4.80 41.93
CA ARG A 253 -49.19 5.59 42.19
C ARG A 253 -48.74 7.04 42.43
N PRO A 254 -49.19 8.03 41.64
CA PRO A 254 -48.75 9.41 41.81
C PRO A 254 -49.41 10.01 43.05
N ASP A 255 -48.62 10.59 43.96
CA ASP A 255 -49.10 11.35 45.12
C ASP A 255 -48.80 12.86 45.01
N THR A 256 -48.08 13.30 43.98
CA THR A 256 -47.76 14.71 43.69
C THR A 256 -47.60 14.98 42.18
N THR A 257 -47.74 16.24 41.74
CA THR A 257 -47.77 16.67 40.32
C THR A 257 -46.40 16.85 39.65
N SER A 258 -45.30 16.43 40.28
CA SER A 258 -43.96 16.51 39.69
C SER A 258 -43.37 15.12 39.44
N THR A 259 -43.37 14.69 38.19
CA THR A 259 -42.73 13.44 37.75
C THR A 259 -41.26 13.68 37.41
N SER A 260 -40.34 13.24 38.28
CA SER A 260 -38.96 12.95 37.88
C SER A 260 -38.95 11.54 37.31
N SER A 261 -38.81 11.40 35.99
CA SER A 261 -38.63 10.10 35.34
C SER A 261 -37.14 9.75 35.34
N ALA A 262 -36.75 8.69 36.05
CA ALA A 262 -35.43 8.10 35.90
C ALA A 262 -35.40 7.37 34.54
N ASN A 263 -34.99 8.07 33.47
CA ASN A 263 -34.92 7.49 32.12
C ASN A 263 -33.77 6.49 31.95
N HIS A 264 -32.79 6.54 32.84
CA HIS A 264 -31.52 5.84 32.75
C HIS A 264 -30.94 5.63 34.15
N PHE A 265 -30.52 4.40 34.45
CA PHE A 265 -29.88 4.06 35.72
C PHE A 265 -28.74 3.09 35.47
N ALA A 266 -27.53 3.49 35.85
CA ALA A 266 -26.36 2.62 35.82
C ALA A 266 -26.00 2.19 37.24
N THR A 267 -25.90 0.88 37.47
CA THR A 267 -25.35 0.34 38.72
C THR A 267 -23.89 -0.02 38.51
N CYS A 268 -23.02 0.56 39.31
CA CYS A 268 -21.59 0.22 39.33
C CYS A 268 -21.28 -0.56 40.61
N VAL A 269 -20.94 -1.84 40.48
CA VAL A 269 -20.45 -2.67 41.59
C VAL A 269 -18.95 -2.88 41.40
N ALA A 270 -18.15 -2.33 42.31
CA ALA A 270 -16.71 -2.55 42.35
C ALA A 270 -16.37 -3.54 43.47
N LYS A 271 -15.64 -4.60 43.16
CA LYS A 271 -15.14 -5.55 44.17
C LYS A 271 -13.62 -5.71 44.04
N PRO A 272 -12.84 -5.44 45.11
CA PRO A 272 -11.43 -5.78 45.13
C PRO A 272 -11.27 -7.30 45.22
N VAL A 273 -10.32 -7.86 44.46
CA VAL A 273 -9.96 -9.28 44.56
C VAL A 273 -8.93 -9.42 45.69
N LEU A 274 -9.38 -9.83 46.87
CA LEU A 274 -8.55 -10.06 48.05
C LEU A 274 -8.07 -11.52 48.11
N GLU A 275 -6.89 -11.77 48.67
CA GLU A 275 -6.41 -13.14 48.96
C GLU A 275 -7.33 -13.82 49.98
N SER A 276 -7.63 -15.10 49.72
CA SER A 276 -8.34 -16.02 50.61
C SER A 276 -7.38 -16.88 51.39
#